data_AF-A0A815TX59-F1
#
_entry.id   AF-A0A815TX59-F1
#
_cell.length_a   1.000
_cell.length_b   1.000
_cell.length_c   1.000
_cell.angle_alpha   90.00
_cell.angle_beta   90.00
_cell.angle_gamma   90.00
#
_symmetry.space_group_name_H-M   'P 1'
#
loop_
_entity.id
_entity.type
_entity.pdbx_description
1 polymer ?
#
loop_
_entity_poly.entity_id
_entity_poly.type
_entity_poly.pdbx_seq_one_letter_code
_entity_poly.pdbx_strand_id
1 'polypeptide(L)'
;NMIPDSSELTWLISIVHDVQPYPQNYETDVKLFDGENTQTLHIPYEHMTPTSDIRTVATYLYRNGRVRYDVETGLYAYRYIEPNIPLDQKTEPPKRNSQHQLLSRHIRQIYADERKKRVEVEFMRDPNHRLILPANWYDSIRTHNFDRNYIIDTLLTNGGSIDDDSFTFKNYVYSLHDTRKARTVSASIPSTVLRTVNLPNRQKHDLIRRYVDLVIRNDSVSQHKINRLIQLENPTDGRQLYFTPQDSQFIRQKQFQREDVINLLVNNAQIKRDESAHWLYYNNQYIQLPSSL
;
A
#
# COMPACT_ATOMS: atom_id res chain seq x y z
N ASN A 1 -26.05 2.78 29.26
CA ASN A 1 -27.24 2.70 28.38
C ASN A 1 -27.28 1.35 27.69
N MET A 2 -28.06 0.41 28.24
CA MET A 2 -28.29 -0.90 27.62
C MET A 2 -29.25 -0.70 26.45
N ILE A 3 -28.82 -1.04 25.23
CA ILE A 3 -29.72 -1.15 24.08
C ILE A 3 -30.54 -2.43 24.33
N PRO A 4 -31.88 -2.41 24.23
CA PRO A 4 -32.68 -3.63 24.34
C PRO A 4 -32.29 -4.60 23.21
N ASP A 5 -32.06 -5.88 23.55
CA ASP A 5 -31.66 -6.92 22.59
C ASP A 5 -32.77 -7.12 21.54
N SER A 6 -32.59 -6.55 20.34
CA SER A 6 -33.48 -6.80 19.21
C SER A 6 -33.29 -8.22 18.69
N SER A 7 -34.32 -8.80 18.05
CA SER A 7 -34.22 -10.11 17.40
C SER A 7 -33.08 -10.17 16.38
N GLU A 8 -32.80 -9.04 15.72
CA GLU A 8 -31.68 -8.86 14.79
C GLU A 8 -30.31 -8.89 15.48
N LEU A 9 -30.17 -8.28 16.66
CA LEU A 9 -28.93 -8.32 17.45
C LEU A 9 -28.68 -9.74 18.00
N THR A 10 -29.74 -10.40 18.47
CA THR A 10 -29.67 -11.80 18.93
C THR A 10 -29.22 -12.72 17.80
N TRP A 11 -29.79 -12.53 16.61
CA TRP A 11 -29.38 -13.28 15.42
C TRP A 11 -27.93 -12.96 14.99
N LEU A 12 -27.51 -11.69 15.02
CA LEU A 12 -26.12 -11.30 14.75
C LEU A 12 -25.12 -11.99 15.68
N ILE A 13 -25.44 -12.06 16.98
CA ILE A 13 -24.62 -12.80 17.94
C ILE A 13 -24.49 -14.27 17.53
N SER A 14 -25.58 -14.88 17.03
CA SER A 14 -25.58 -16.30 16.66
C SER A 14 -24.75 -16.63 15.42
N ILE A 15 -24.50 -15.65 14.53
CA ILE A 15 -23.69 -15.85 13.33
C ILE A 15 -22.22 -15.48 13.54
N VAL A 16 -21.85 -14.80 14.63
CA VAL A 16 -20.44 -14.54 14.97
C VAL A 16 -19.83 -15.84 15.50
N HIS A 17 -19.07 -16.51 14.66
CA HIS A 17 -18.50 -17.82 14.96
C HIS A 17 -17.13 -17.73 15.64
N ASP A 18 -16.33 -16.71 15.31
CA ASP A 18 -14.97 -16.53 15.86
C ASP A 18 -14.65 -15.04 15.93
N VAL A 19 -13.98 -14.64 17.01
CA VAL A 19 -13.51 -13.27 17.22
C VAL A 19 -12.08 -13.34 17.73
N GLN A 20 -11.13 -12.92 16.91
CA GLN A 20 -9.72 -12.93 17.25
C GLN A 20 -9.21 -11.48 17.31
N PRO A 21 -8.92 -10.97 18.51
CA PRO A 21 -8.20 -9.71 18.61
C PRO A 21 -6.78 -9.93 18.12
N TYR A 22 -6.31 -9.03 17.26
CA TYR A 22 -4.92 -8.92 16.86
C TYR A 22 -4.36 -7.59 17.38
N PRO A 23 -3.96 -7.52 18.67
CA PRO A 23 -3.45 -6.28 19.27
C PRO A 23 -2.21 -5.73 18.56
N GLN A 24 -1.44 -6.61 17.91
CA GLN A 24 -0.22 -6.28 17.16
C GLN A 24 -0.53 -5.54 15.85
N ASN A 25 -1.66 -5.85 15.22
CA ASN A 25 -2.15 -5.21 14.00
C ASN A 25 -3.22 -4.15 14.29
N TYR A 26 -3.56 -3.96 15.57
CA TYR A 26 -4.64 -3.07 16.03
C TYR A 26 -5.97 -3.36 15.31
N GLU A 27 -6.32 -4.63 15.15
CA GLU A 27 -7.56 -5.05 14.49
C GLU A 27 -8.25 -6.19 15.27
N THR A 28 -9.51 -6.42 14.93
CA THR A 28 -10.28 -7.59 15.35
C THR A 28 -10.72 -8.34 14.11
N ASP A 29 -10.31 -9.59 13.99
CA ASP A 29 -10.84 -10.48 12.98
C ASP A 29 -12.12 -11.10 13.48
N VAL A 30 -13.16 -11.02 12.66
CA VAL A 30 -14.48 -11.53 12.97
C VAL A 30 -14.91 -12.48 11.86
N LYS A 31 -15.12 -13.75 12.20
CA LYS A 31 -15.72 -14.71 11.28
C LYS A 31 -17.22 -14.77 11.50
N LEU A 32 -17.96 -14.45 10.45
CA LEU A 32 -19.40 -14.59 10.36
C LEU A 32 -19.73 -15.88 9.61
N PHE A 33 -20.68 -16.66 10.11
CA PHE A 33 -21.21 -17.85 9.48
C PHE A 33 -22.73 -17.85 9.57
N ASP A 34 -23.41 -17.77 8.43
CA ASP A 34 -24.87 -17.70 8.34
C ASP A 34 -25.54 -19.08 8.17
N GLY A 35 -24.76 -20.17 8.20
CA GLY A 35 -25.23 -21.53 7.95
C GLY A 35 -24.83 -22.07 6.56
N GLU A 36 -24.56 -21.19 5.60
CA GLU A 36 -24.18 -21.56 4.23
C GLU A 36 -22.83 -20.99 3.82
N ASN A 37 -22.51 -19.77 4.24
CA ASN A 37 -21.32 -19.04 3.83
C ASN A 37 -20.53 -18.53 5.04
N THR A 38 -19.20 -18.54 4.91
CA THR A 38 -18.30 -17.93 5.89
C THR A 38 -17.73 -16.63 5.32
N GLN A 39 -17.85 -15.54 6.07
CA GLN A 39 -17.23 -14.26 5.77
C GLN A 39 -16.25 -13.90 6.89
N THR A 40 -15.03 -13.46 6.53
CA THR A 40 -14.10 -12.88 7.51
C THR A 40 -14.08 -11.36 7.33
N LEU A 41 -14.31 -10.64 8.42
CA LEU A 41 -14.23 -9.18 8.50
C LEU A 41 -13.00 -8.80 9.33
N HIS A 42 -12.22 -7.85 8.82
CA HIS A 42 -11.12 -7.23 9.55
C HIS A 42 -11.60 -5.87 10.05
N ILE A 43 -11.88 -5.76 11.36
CA ILE A 43 -12.38 -4.53 11.98
C ILE A 43 -11.19 -3.78 12.59
N PRO A 44 -10.79 -2.63 12.05
CA PRO A 44 -9.65 -1.89 12.57
C PRO A 44 -10.01 -1.22 13.91
N TYR A 45 -9.01 -0.95 14.76
CA TYR A 45 -9.18 -0.31 16.07
C TYR A 45 -10.01 0.98 16.01
N GLU A 46 -9.86 1.76 14.94
CA GLU A 46 -10.56 3.03 14.75
C GLU A 46 -12.07 2.88 14.66
N HIS A 47 -12.54 1.68 14.34
CA HIS A 47 -13.93 1.32 14.30
C HIS A 47 -14.37 0.70 15.63
N MET A 48 -13.52 -0.13 16.22
CA MET A 48 -13.77 -0.84 17.46
C MET A 48 -12.45 -1.29 18.09
N THR A 49 -12.25 -0.98 19.37
CA THR A 49 -11.11 -1.49 20.15
C THR A 49 -10.99 -3.02 20.02
N PRO A 50 -9.78 -3.56 19.76
CA PRO A 50 -9.52 -4.99 19.70
C PRO A 50 -10.12 -5.71 20.89
N THR A 51 -11.02 -6.63 20.60
CA THR A 51 -11.79 -7.32 21.62
C THR A 51 -12.04 -8.75 21.18
N SER A 52 -12.11 -9.68 22.13
CA SER A 52 -12.66 -11.02 21.92
C SER A 52 -14.13 -11.12 22.32
N ASP A 53 -14.74 -10.02 22.80
CA ASP A 53 -16.12 -10.02 23.25
C ASP A 53 -17.09 -9.97 22.07
N ILE A 54 -17.74 -11.11 21.83
CA ILE A 54 -18.75 -11.30 20.80
C ILE A 54 -19.90 -10.30 20.92
N ARG A 55 -20.34 -9.93 22.13
CA ARG A 55 -21.45 -8.96 22.29
C ARG A 55 -21.05 -7.57 21.84
N THR A 56 -19.83 -7.16 22.14
CA THR A 56 -19.26 -5.89 21.67
C THR A 56 -19.17 -5.87 20.14
N VAL A 57 -18.67 -6.96 19.55
CA VAL A 57 -18.60 -7.13 18.08
C VAL A 57 -19.98 -7.11 17.44
N ALA A 58 -20.94 -7.89 17.92
CA ALA A 58 -22.29 -7.94 17.38
C ALA A 58 -23.00 -6.58 17.49
N THR A 59 -22.81 -5.86 18.60
CA THR A 59 -23.34 -4.49 18.78
C THR A 59 -22.73 -3.54 17.76
N TYR A 60 -21.42 -3.64 17.51
CA TYR A 60 -20.75 -2.85 16.49
C TYR A 60 -21.28 -3.18 15.07
N LEU A 61 -21.41 -4.46 14.73
CA LEU A 61 -21.91 -4.92 13.44
C LEU A 61 -23.37 -4.51 13.20
N TYR A 62 -24.18 -4.50 14.26
CA TYR A 62 -25.58 -4.03 14.21
C TYR A 62 -25.65 -2.53 13.90
N ARG A 63 -24.75 -1.72 14.49
CA ARG A 63 -24.70 -0.28 14.25
C ARG A 63 -24.14 0.09 12.86
N ASN A 64 -23.27 -0.76 12.31
CA ASN A 64 -22.50 -0.49 11.09
C ASN A 64 -22.81 -1.50 9.98
N GLY A 65 -24.04 -2.00 9.95
CA GLY A 65 -24.47 -2.97 8.94
C GLY A 65 -25.97 -2.95 8.76
N ARG A 66 -26.45 -3.82 7.89
CA ARG A 66 -27.89 -4.06 7.72
C ARG A 66 -28.17 -5.54 7.80
N VAL A 67 -29.07 -5.88 8.71
CA VAL A 67 -29.73 -7.19 8.77
C VAL A 67 -31.01 -7.06 7.94
N ARG A 68 -31.25 -8.01 7.03
CA ARG A 68 -32.51 -8.13 6.29
C ARG A 68 -33.11 -9.49 6.59
N TYR A 69 -34.35 -9.50 7.07
CA TYR A 69 -35.15 -10.72 7.14
C TYR A 69 -35.89 -10.94 5.81
N ASP A 70 -35.78 -12.14 5.25
CA ASP A 70 -36.49 -12.56 4.07
C ASP A 70 -37.68 -13.44 4.49
N VAL A 71 -38.90 -12.91 4.30
CA VAL A 71 -40.14 -13.55 4.78
C VAL A 71 -40.47 -14.82 3.99
N GLU A 72 -40.03 -14.92 2.73
CA GLU A 72 -40.32 -16.06 1.86
C GLU A 72 -39.45 -17.26 2.21
N THR A 73 -38.19 -17.02 2.58
CA THR A 73 -37.22 -18.06 2.93
C THR A 73 -37.11 -18.30 4.45
N GLY A 74 -37.61 -17.37 5.27
CA GLY A 74 -37.46 -17.41 6.73
C GLY A 74 -36.02 -17.18 7.20
N LEU A 75 -35.15 -16.66 6.33
CA LEU A 75 -33.72 -16.48 6.60
C LEU A 75 -33.38 -15.01 6.82
N TYR A 76 -32.36 -14.79 7.63
CA TYR A 76 -31.73 -13.48 7.81
C TYR A 76 -30.47 -13.40 6.96
N ALA A 77 -30.23 -12.24 6.35
CA ALA A 77 -29.01 -11.93 5.63
C ALA A 77 -28.34 -10.69 6.24
N TYR A 78 -27.01 -10.73 6.36
CA TYR A 78 -26.22 -9.60 6.86
C TYR A 78 -25.38 -8.98 5.76
N ARG A 79 -25.34 -7.65 5.75
CA ARG A 79 -24.38 -6.88 4.95
C ARG A 79 -23.66 -5.87 5.83
N TYR A 80 -22.35 -6.06 5.98
CA TYR A 80 -21.49 -5.06 6.61
C TYR A 80 -21.42 -3.80 5.73
N ILE A 81 -21.52 -2.64 6.38
CA ILE A 81 -21.36 -1.33 5.75
C ILE A 81 -20.21 -0.65 6.47
N GLU A 82 -19.06 -0.54 5.80
CA GLU A 82 -17.93 0.21 6.35
C GLU A 82 -18.40 1.62 6.76
N PRO A 83 -18.28 1.99 8.05
CA PRO A 83 -18.73 3.29 8.50
C PRO A 83 -17.96 4.39 7.79
N ASN A 84 -18.70 5.34 7.24
CA ASN A 84 -18.15 6.54 6.67
C ASN A 84 -17.79 7.46 7.84
N ILE A 85 -16.61 7.30 8.43
CA ILE A 85 -16.16 8.11 9.56
C ILE A 85 -16.08 9.57 9.07
N PRO A 86 -16.89 10.50 9.60
CA PRO A 86 -16.73 11.90 9.28
C PRO A 86 -15.37 12.36 9.79
N LEU A 87 -14.60 13.03 8.94
CA LEU A 87 -13.53 13.91 9.38
C LEU A 87 -14.21 15.07 10.11
N ASP A 88 -14.48 14.92 11.41
CA ASP A 88 -15.32 15.86 12.15
C ASP A 88 -14.79 17.30 12.06
N GLN A 89 -15.73 18.18 11.74
CA GLN A 89 -15.55 19.62 11.62
C GLN A 89 -15.32 20.25 13.01
N LYS A 90 -14.20 20.95 13.13
CA LYS A 90 -13.95 22.14 13.96
C LYS A 90 -14.52 22.15 15.40
N THR A 91 -13.66 21.72 16.32
CA THR A 91 -13.32 22.44 17.54
C THR A 91 -11.81 22.32 17.70
N GLU A 92 -11.06 23.43 17.67
CA GLU A 92 -9.58 23.44 17.64
C GLU A 92 -8.98 22.68 18.84
N PRO A 93 -7.78 22.03 18.80
CA PRO A 93 -6.78 21.80 17.73
C PRO A 93 -6.40 20.28 17.51
N PRO A 94 -6.11 19.77 16.27
CA PRO A 94 -5.61 18.38 16.13
C PRO A 94 -4.63 18.07 14.96
N LYS A 95 -3.77 18.98 14.48
CA LYS A 95 -2.90 18.66 13.32
C LYS A 95 -1.96 17.45 13.53
N ARG A 96 -1.53 17.17 14.77
CA ARG A 96 -0.59 16.07 15.06
C ARG A 96 -1.28 14.72 15.24
N ASN A 97 -2.47 14.70 15.83
CA ASN A 97 -3.26 13.47 16.00
C ASN A 97 -3.83 12.97 14.67
N SER A 98 -4.21 13.87 13.76
CA SER A 98 -4.69 13.47 12.42
C SER A 98 -3.56 12.88 11.57
N GLN A 99 -2.36 13.45 11.61
CA GLN A 99 -1.20 12.92 10.89
C GLN A 99 -0.72 11.60 11.48
N HIS A 100 -0.68 11.48 12.81
CA HIS A 100 -0.30 10.23 13.47
C HIS A 100 -1.21 9.07 13.05
N GLN A 101 -2.53 9.28 13.13
CA GLN A 101 -3.53 8.31 12.70
C GLN A 101 -3.42 7.96 11.22
N LEU A 102 -3.23 8.97 10.37
CA LEU A 102 -3.08 8.78 8.94
C LEU A 102 -1.82 7.96 8.62
N LEU A 103 -0.67 8.28 9.22
CA LEU A 103 0.56 7.52 8.99
C LEU A 103 0.43 6.09 9.48
N SER A 104 -0.19 5.90 10.64
CA SER A 104 -0.42 4.57 11.19
C SER A 104 -1.22 3.73 10.22
N ARG A 105 -2.33 4.21 9.65
CA ARG A 105 -3.10 3.44 8.66
C ARG A 105 -2.26 2.99 7.47
N HIS A 106 -1.30 3.78 7.04
CA HIS A 106 -0.54 3.50 5.82
C HIS A 106 0.71 2.67 6.02
N ILE A 107 1.17 2.46 7.27
CA ILE A 107 2.26 1.54 7.55
C ILE A 107 1.74 0.10 7.44
N ARG A 108 2.34 -0.71 6.58
CA ARG A 108 2.05 -2.14 6.50
C ARG A 108 2.75 -2.90 7.62
N GLN A 109 4.06 -2.69 7.74
CA GLN A 109 4.89 -3.46 8.65
C GLN A 109 6.14 -2.67 9.05
N ILE A 110 6.62 -2.93 10.25
CA ILE A 110 7.90 -2.43 10.75
C ILE A 110 8.84 -3.61 10.90
N TYR A 111 10.02 -3.51 10.29
CA TYR A 111 11.06 -4.52 10.36
C TYR A 111 12.19 -4.02 11.23
N ALA A 112 12.66 -4.86 12.14
CA ALA A 112 13.86 -4.62 12.92
C ALA A 112 14.91 -5.69 12.59
N ASP A 113 16.09 -5.24 12.15
CA ASP A 113 17.28 -6.08 12.03
C ASP A 113 18.22 -5.76 13.19
N GLU A 114 18.21 -6.61 14.21
CA GLU A 114 19.02 -6.41 15.40
C GLU A 114 20.51 -6.57 15.15
N ARG A 115 20.90 -7.40 14.17
CA ARG A 115 22.30 -7.63 13.82
C ARG A 115 22.90 -6.42 13.12
N LYS A 116 22.10 -5.71 12.32
CA LYS A 116 22.52 -4.50 11.59
C LYS A 116 22.09 -3.20 12.26
N LYS A 117 21.46 -3.26 13.44
CA LYS A 117 20.89 -2.10 14.15
C LYS A 117 20.04 -1.22 13.22
N ARG A 118 19.11 -1.84 12.49
CA ARG A 118 18.33 -1.17 11.44
C ARG A 118 16.84 -1.35 11.66
N VAL A 119 16.08 -0.28 11.48
CA VAL A 119 14.61 -0.31 11.48
C VAL A 119 14.12 0.15 10.11
N GLU A 120 13.17 -0.59 9.53
CA GLU A 120 12.55 -0.27 8.26
C GLU A 120 11.03 -0.18 8.42
N VAL A 121 10.43 0.80 7.77
CA VAL A 121 8.98 0.99 7.73
C VAL A 121 8.50 0.72 6.31
N GLU A 122 7.65 -0.27 6.15
CA GLU A 122 6.98 -0.60 4.89
C GLU A 122 5.60 0.07 4.86
N PHE A 123 5.26 0.71 3.75
CA PHE A 123 3.94 1.30 3.55
C PHE A 123 3.05 0.36 2.72
N MET A 124 1.75 0.30 3.01
CA MET A 124 0.79 -0.61 2.36
C MET A 124 0.72 -0.43 0.85
N ARG A 125 0.86 0.80 0.39
CA ARG A 125 0.77 1.18 -1.03
C ARG A 125 2.13 1.40 -1.68
N ASP A 126 3.21 1.30 -0.90
CA ASP A 126 4.58 1.33 -1.40
C ASP A 126 5.46 0.25 -0.72
N PRO A 127 5.14 -1.04 -0.93
CA PRO A 127 5.85 -2.14 -0.25
C PRO A 127 7.30 -2.30 -0.74
N ASN A 128 7.62 -1.76 -1.92
CA ASN A 128 8.93 -1.89 -2.56
C ASN A 128 9.92 -0.78 -2.13
N HIS A 129 9.44 0.33 -1.55
CA HIS A 129 10.28 1.40 -1.04
C HIS A 129 10.10 1.53 0.46
N ARG A 130 10.83 0.69 1.20
CA ARG A 130 10.85 0.76 2.67
C ARG A 130 11.61 2.00 3.13
N LEU A 131 11.03 2.73 4.06
CA LEU A 131 11.70 3.81 4.76
C LEU A 131 12.70 3.23 5.76
N ILE A 132 13.99 3.47 5.52
CA ILE A 132 15.06 3.09 6.46
C ILE A 132 15.21 4.22 7.47
N LEU A 133 14.99 3.90 8.75
CA LEU A 133 15.15 4.88 9.82
C LEU A 133 16.64 5.16 10.09
N PRO A 134 16.99 6.39 10.54
CA PRO A 134 18.35 6.72 10.93
C PRO A 134 18.93 5.72 11.95
N ALA A 135 20.16 5.27 11.73
CA ALA A 135 20.79 4.25 12.57
C ALA A 135 20.91 4.66 14.05
N ASN A 136 21.05 5.96 14.32
CA ASN A 136 21.12 6.51 15.67
C ASN A 136 19.78 6.44 16.43
N TRP A 137 18.66 6.12 15.77
CA TRP A 137 17.37 5.94 16.42
C TRP A 137 17.17 4.50 16.91
N TYR A 138 17.96 3.54 16.44
CA TYR A 138 17.78 2.13 16.73
C TYR A 138 17.72 1.83 18.24
N ASP A 139 18.71 2.32 18.99
CA ASP A 139 18.79 2.04 20.43
C ASP A 139 17.60 2.66 21.19
N SER A 140 17.09 3.82 20.74
CA SER A 140 15.91 4.50 21.31
C SER A 140 14.59 3.80 20.96
N ILE A 141 14.47 3.28 19.73
CA ILE A 141 13.30 2.52 19.30
C ILE A 141 13.26 1.16 20.00
N ARG A 142 14.43 0.53 20.21
CA ARG A 142 14.57 -0.74 20.92
C ARG A 142 14.11 -0.65 22.37
N THR A 143 14.38 0.45 23.08
CA THR A 143 13.89 0.62 24.47
C THR A 143 12.37 0.76 24.56
N HIS A 144 11.72 1.09 23.44
CA HIS A 144 10.27 1.15 23.30
C HIS A 144 9.71 -0.09 22.57
N ASN A 145 10.45 -1.21 22.56
CA ASN A 145 10.03 -2.48 21.94
C ASN A 145 9.56 -2.36 20.47
N PHE A 146 10.18 -1.45 19.70
CA PHE A 146 9.76 -1.18 18.33
C PHE A 146 8.29 -0.76 18.21
N ASP A 147 7.77 -0.08 19.24
CA ASP A 147 6.40 0.40 19.28
C ASP A 147 6.10 1.31 18.08
N ARG A 148 5.03 0.97 17.38
CA ARG A 148 4.61 1.65 16.15
C ARG A 148 4.30 3.12 16.40
N ASN A 149 3.62 3.43 17.51
CA ASN A 149 3.24 4.80 17.83
C ASN A 149 4.46 5.65 18.14
N TYR A 150 5.41 5.10 18.91
CA TYR A 150 6.69 5.71 19.20
C TYR A 150 7.49 5.98 17.92
N ILE A 151 7.49 5.05 16.96
CA ILE A 151 8.16 5.23 15.67
C ILE A 151 7.48 6.33 14.84
N ILE A 152 6.15 6.36 14.78
CA ILE A 152 5.38 7.41 14.11
C ILE A 152 5.63 8.77 14.76
N ASP A 153 5.60 8.84 16.09
CA ASP A 153 5.91 10.06 16.85
C ASP A 153 7.32 10.54 16.57
N THR A 154 8.28 9.62 16.51
CA THR A 154 9.67 9.94 16.17
C THR A 154 9.75 10.47 14.74
N LEU A 155 9.05 9.86 13.78
CA LEU A 155 8.99 10.33 12.40
C LEU A 155 8.40 11.73 12.28
N LEU A 156 7.23 11.98 12.87
CA LEU A 156 6.56 13.28 12.81
C LEU A 156 7.34 14.37 13.55
N THR A 157 7.98 14.04 14.69
CA THR A 157 8.82 14.99 15.44
C THR A 157 10.07 15.41 14.68
N ASN A 158 10.59 14.53 13.82
CA ASN A 158 11.82 14.75 13.08
C ASN A 158 11.58 15.19 11.63
N GLY A 159 10.49 15.93 11.39
CA GLY A 159 10.18 16.53 10.10
C GLY A 159 9.45 15.61 9.13
N GLY A 160 8.87 14.50 9.61
CA GLY A 160 7.88 13.73 8.87
C GLY A 160 6.59 14.53 8.74
N SER A 161 6.12 14.70 7.52
CA SER A 161 4.86 15.39 7.24
C SER A 161 3.99 14.53 6.35
N ILE A 162 2.69 14.57 6.57
CA ILE A 162 1.73 13.94 5.68
C ILE A 162 0.97 15.03 4.96
N ASP A 163 0.95 14.90 3.65
CA ASP A 163 0.05 15.60 2.74
C ASP A 163 -1.00 14.59 2.25
N ASP A 164 -2.12 15.08 1.72
CA ASP A 164 -3.38 14.35 1.45
C ASP A 164 -3.21 12.88 0.95
N ASP A 165 -2.17 12.60 0.17
CA ASP A 165 -1.89 11.31 -0.44
C ASP A 165 -0.47 10.77 -0.22
N SER A 166 0.37 11.44 0.57
CA SER A 166 1.80 11.14 0.65
C SER A 166 2.43 11.47 2.00
N PHE A 167 3.31 10.58 2.45
CA PHE A 167 4.17 10.82 3.60
C PHE A 167 5.55 11.27 3.13
N THR A 168 6.00 12.44 3.58
CA THR A 168 7.32 12.97 3.26
C THR A 168 8.24 12.91 4.47
N PHE A 169 9.45 12.39 4.30
CA PHE A 169 10.48 12.36 5.33
C PHE A 169 11.88 12.47 4.72
N LYS A 170 12.69 13.46 5.16
CA LYS A 170 14.07 13.68 4.71
C LYS A 170 14.25 13.62 3.18
N ASN A 171 13.38 14.33 2.45
CA ASN A 171 13.33 14.42 0.97
C ASN A 171 12.81 13.17 0.24
N TYR A 172 12.37 12.13 0.95
CA TYR A 172 11.68 10.98 0.37
C TYR A 172 10.18 11.13 0.53
N VAL A 173 9.44 10.75 -0.51
CA VAL A 173 7.97 10.80 -0.56
C VAL A 173 7.44 9.38 -0.75
N TYR A 174 6.56 8.96 0.15
CA TYR A 174 5.94 7.63 0.19
C TYR A 174 4.45 7.78 -0.09
N SER A 175 3.92 7.08 -1.10
CA SER A 175 2.52 7.20 -1.47
C SER A 175 1.59 6.46 -0.49
N LEU A 176 0.49 7.12 -0.13
CA LEU A 176 -0.50 6.65 0.84
C LEU A 176 -1.85 6.27 0.18
N HIS A 177 -2.15 6.71 -1.06
CA HIS A 177 -3.48 6.58 -1.68
C HIS A 177 -3.70 5.39 -2.64
N ASP A 178 -4.98 5.01 -2.78
CA ASP A 178 -5.51 4.11 -3.82
C ASP A 178 -5.74 4.88 -5.12
N THR A 179 -5.10 4.46 -6.22
CA THR A 179 -5.25 5.04 -7.57
C THR A 179 -6.63 4.84 -8.22
N ARG A 180 -7.69 4.49 -7.46
CA ARG A 180 -9.04 4.22 -8.01
C ARG A 180 -10.08 5.30 -7.74
N LYS A 181 -9.82 6.32 -6.92
CA LYS A 181 -10.78 7.42 -6.69
C LYS A 181 -10.08 8.77 -6.52
N ALA A 182 -9.57 9.33 -7.60
CA ALA A 182 -9.26 10.76 -7.67
C ALA A 182 -9.86 11.34 -8.95
N ARG A 183 -11.15 11.69 -8.89
CA ARG A 183 -11.75 12.65 -9.80
C ARG A 183 -12.22 13.83 -8.96
N THR A 184 -11.78 14.99 -9.40
CA THR A 184 -12.32 16.35 -9.16
C THR A 184 -11.84 17.17 -7.94
N VAL A 185 -11.08 18.22 -8.31
CA VAL A 185 -10.95 19.60 -7.74
C VAL A 185 -9.82 19.90 -6.73
N SER A 186 -8.67 20.26 -7.31
CA SER A 186 -7.84 21.47 -7.12
C SER A 186 -7.44 21.98 -5.71
N ALA A 187 -6.12 21.94 -5.40
CA ALA A 187 -5.26 23.14 -5.26
C ALA A 187 -3.75 22.81 -5.08
N SER A 188 -2.98 22.98 -6.18
CA SER A 188 -1.59 23.48 -6.30
C SER A 188 -0.44 23.03 -5.38
N ILE A 189 0.29 21.97 -5.80
CA ILE A 189 1.77 21.86 -5.96
C ILE A 189 1.98 20.88 -7.15
N PRO A 190 2.92 21.10 -8.11
CA PRO A 190 2.92 20.42 -9.41
C PRO A 190 3.27 18.94 -9.28
N SER A 191 2.25 18.09 -9.12
CA SER A 191 2.35 16.69 -9.46
C SER A 191 2.56 16.61 -10.96
N THR A 192 3.71 16.09 -11.38
CA THR A 192 3.97 15.73 -12.77
C THR A 192 2.96 14.65 -13.16
N VAL A 193 1.81 15.07 -13.68
CA VAL A 193 0.74 14.17 -14.14
C VAL A 193 1.32 13.32 -15.27
N LEU A 194 1.69 12.08 -14.93
CA LEU A 194 2.20 11.11 -15.90
C LEU A 194 1.08 10.72 -16.86
N ARG A 195 1.07 11.34 -18.04
CA ARG A 195 0.10 11.03 -19.09
C ARG A 195 0.62 9.88 -19.92
N THR A 196 -0.24 8.93 -20.25
CA THR A 196 0.08 7.95 -21.30
C THR A 196 0.27 8.68 -22.61
N VAL A 197 1.41 8.46 -23.25
CA VAL A 197 1.70 9.03 -24.57
C VAL A 197 1.74 7.90 -25.59
N ASN A 198 0.92 8.02 -26.61
CA ASN A 198 0.98 7.14 -27.77
C ASN A 198 2.10 7.62 -28.68
N LEU A 199 3.28 7.02 -28.54
CA LEU A 199 4.41 7.27 -29.43
C LEU A 199 4.36 6.34 -30.65
N PRO A 200 4.79 6.80 -31.83
CA PRO A 200 5.08 5.93 -32.97
C PRO A 200 6.00 4.79 -32.55
N ASN A 201 5.74 3.58 -33.06
CA ASN A 201 6.46 2.37 -32.64
C ASN A 201 7.98 2.51 -32.74
N ARG A 202 8.47 3.17 -33.81
CA ARG A 202 9.88 3.48 -34.00
C ARG A 202 10.46 4.35 -32.89
N GLN A 203 9.74 5.40 -32.47
CA GLN A 203 10.20 6.29 -31.38
C GLN A 203 10.18 5.60 -30.02
N LYS A 204 9.14 4.79 -29.76
CA LYS A 204 9.07 3.94 -28.55
C LYS A 204 10.25 2.97 -28.50
N HIS A 205 10.53 2.32 -29.62
CA HIS A 205 11.65 1.40 -29.76
C HIS A 205 12.99 2.10 -29.52
N ASP A 206 13.21 3.28 -30.07
CA ASP A 206 14.47 4.02 -29.89
C ASP A 206 14.68 4.47 -28.43
N LEU A 207 13.63 4.90 -27.73
CA LEU A 207 13.70 5.26 -26.31
C LEU A 207 14.04 4.05 -25.42
N ILE A 208 13.34 2.94 -25.62
CA ILE A 208 13.57 1.70 -24.86
C ILE A 208 14.96 1.14 -25.16
N ARG A 209 15.38 1.16 -26.43
CA ARG A 209 16.73 0.74 -26.85
C ARG A 209 17.81 1.52 -26.10
N ARG A 210 17.70 2.85 -26.04
CA ARG A 210 18.66 3.70 -25.32
C ARG A 210 18.75 3.36 -23.83
N TYR A 211 17.60 3.11 -23.19
CA TYR A 211 17.57 2.67 -21.80
C TYR A 211 18.26 1.33 -21.61
N VAL A 212 17.92 0.31 -22.41
CA VAL A 212 18.55 -1.01 -22.32
C VAL A 212 20.06 -0.94 -22.61
N ASP A 213 20.47 -0.13 -23.59
CA ASP A 213 21.89 0.13 -23.88
C ASP A 213 22.62 0.75 -22.68
N LEU A 214 21.98 1.71 -22.01
CA LEU A 214 22.53 2.35 -20.83
C LEU A 214 22.73 1.34 -19.68
N VAL A 215 21.74 0.49 -19.43
CA VAL A 215 21.82 -0.56 -18.41
C VAL A 215 22.94 -1.56 -18.71
N ILE A 216 23.02 -2.04 -19.96
CA ILE A 216 24.05 -3.03 -20.37
C ILE A 216 25.45 -2.43 -20.27
N ARG A 217 25.65 -1.18 -20.71
CA ARG A 217 26.96 -0.50 -20.64
C ARG A 217 27.47 -0.35 -19.21
N ASN A 218 26.57 -0.25 -18.24
CA ASN A 218 26.90 -0.09 -16.82
C ASN A 218 26.83 -1.41 -16.03
N ASP A 219 26.77 -2.56 -16.71
CA ASP A 219 26.64 -3.89 -16.10
C ASP A 219 25.52 -3.96 -15.05
N SER A 220 24.45 -3.20 -15.28
CA SER A 220 23.37 -2.97 -14.32
C SER A 220 22.24 -4.01 -14.47
N VAL A 221 22.59 -5.19 -14.96
CA VAL A 221 21.69 -6.34 -15.10
C VAL A 221 21.98 -7.31 -13.97
N SER A 222 20.99 -7.62 -13.15
CA SER A 222 21.17 -8.57 -12.07
C SER A 222 19.97 -9.49 -11.92
N GLN A 223 20.13 -10.50 -11.09
CA GLN A 223 19.07 -11.45 -10.76
C GLN A 223 18.66 -11.28 -9.31
N HIS A 224 17.36 -11.08 -9.07
CA HIS A 224 16.83 -10.98 -7.73
C HIS A 224 17.02 -12.32 -7.00
N LYS A 225 17.71 -12.29 -5.86
CA LYS A 225 18.21 -13.50 -5.16
C LYS A 225 17.11 -14.47 -4.72
N ILE A 226 15.93 -13.95 -4.39
CA ILE A 226 14.81 -14.75 -3.85
C ILE A 226 13.89 -15.24 -4.97
N ASN A 227 13.48 -14.33 -5.85
CA ASN A 227 12.45 -14.61 -6.86
C ASN A 227 13.04 -15.06 -8.19
N ARG A 228 14.37 -15.07 -8.31
CA ARG A 228 15.11 -15.35 -9.53
C ARG A 228 14.67 -14.47 -10.71
N LEU A 229 14.07 -13.30 -10.48
CA LEU A 229 13.63 -12.41 -11.54
C LEU A 229 14.83 -11.66 -12.11
N ILE A 230 14.80 -11.39 -13.41
CA ILE A 230 15.77 -10.48 -14.02
C ILE A 230 15.36 -9.06 -13.62
N GLN A 231 16.33 -8.28 -13.18
CA GLN A 231 16.15 -6.87 -12.89
C GLN A 231 17.15 -6.01 -13.67
N LEU A 232 16.67 -4.88 -14.19
CA LEU A 232 17.49 -3.84 -14.81
C LEU A 232 17.56 -2.65 -13.86
N GLU A 233 18.73 -2.33 -13.35
CA GLU A 233 18.93 -1.13 -12.56
C GLU A 233 19.25 0.04 -13.50
N ASN A 234 18.50 1.13 -13.36
CA ASN A 234 18.76 2.36 -14.08
C ASN A 234 19.93 3.08 -13.40
N PRO A 235 21.09 3.21 -14.05
CA PRO A 235 22.27 3.79 -13.43
C PRO A 235 22.13 5.29 -13.13
N THR A 236 21.13 5.96 -13.70
CA THR A 236 20.89 7.40 -13.48
C THR A 236 20.24 7.69 -12.12
N ASP A 237 19.30 6.84 -11.70
CA ASP A 237 18.46 7.08 -10.52
C ASP A 237 18.44 5.90 -9.53
N GLY A 238 19.16 4.81 -9.83
CA GLY A 238 19.23 3.60 -9.02
C GLY A 238 17.95 2.76 -9.01
N ARG A 239 16.92 3.14 -9.80
CA ARG A 239 15.63 2.43 -9.80
C ARG A 239 15.75 1.11 -10.54
N GLN A 240 15.07 0.09 -10.03
CA GLN A 240 15.15 -1.26 -10.56
C GLN A 240 13.85 -1.65 -11.28
N LEU A 241 13.97 -2.13 -12.50
CA LEU A 241 12.90 -2.70 -13.31
C LEU A 241 12.93 -4.22 -13.21
N TYR A 242 11.95 -4.78 -12.53
CA TYR A 242 11.76 -6.22 -12.39
C TYR A 242 10.89 -6.77 -13.52
N PHE A 243 11.43 -7.72 -14.28
CA PHE A 243 10.66 -8.49 -15.24
C PHE A 243 9.68 -9.44 -14.53
N THR A 244 8.54 -9.72 -15.15
CA THR A 244 7.64 -10.78 -14.67
C THR A 244 8.36 -12.14 -14.65
N PRO A 245 7.85 -13.15 -13.92
CA PRO A 245 8.43 -14.49 -13.96
C PRO A 245 8.52 -15.08 -15.37
N GLN A 246 7.48 -14.85 -16.19
CA GLN A 246 7.38 -15.33 -17.58
C GLN A 246 8.43 -14.64 -18.47
N ASP A 247 8.51 -13.32 -18.39
CA ASP A 247 9.47 -12.53 -19.18
C ASP A 247 10.92 -12.83 -18.76
N SER A 248 11.16 -13.01 -17.45
CA SER A 248 12.46 -13.43 -16.92
C SER A 248 12.88 -14.81 -17.45
N GLN A 249 11.93 -15.75 -17.57
CA GLN A 249 12.21 -17.07 -18.14
C GLN A 249 12.54 -16.98 -19.63
N PHE A 250 11.78 -16.20 -20.40
CA PHE A 250 12.03 -15.96 -21.81
C PHE A 250 13.44 -15.37 -22.05
N ILE A 251 13.77 -14.29 -21.34
CA ILE A 251 15.07 -13.62 -21.47
C ILE A 251 16.22 -14.58 -21.10
N ARG A 252 16.06 -15.42 -20.08
CA ARG A 252 17.06 -16.45 -19.72
C ARG A 252 17.27 -17.49 -20.81
N GLN A 253 16.19 -18.02 -21.40
CA GLN A 253 16.27 -19.00 -22.48
C GLN A 253 17.01 -18.41 -23.70
N LYS A 254 16.90 -17.10 -23.89
CA LYS A 254 17.61 -16.33 -24.91
C LYS A 254 18.97 -15.79 -24.46
N GLN A 255 19.48 -16.20 -23.30
CA GLN A 255 20.78 -15.77 -22.76
C GLN A 255 20.94 -14.24 -22.69
N PHE A 256 19.87 -13.53 -22.35
CA PHE A 256 19.87 -12.07 -22.25
C PHE A 256 20.29 -11.37 -23.57
N GLN A 257 19.83 -11.87 -24.72
CA GLN A 257 20.02 -11.17 -25.98
C GLN A 257 19.36 -9.78 -25.95
N ARG A 258 20.16 -8.76 -26.21
CA ARG A 258 19.77 -7.34 -26.13
C ARG A 258 18.48 -7.02 -26.90
N GLU A 259 18.37 -7.44 -28.15
CA GLU A 259 17.20 -7.15 -28.99
C GLU A 259 15.95 -7.88 -28.50
N ASP A 260 16.07 -9.05 -27.86
CA ASP A 260 14.94 -9.75 -27.26
C ASP A 260 14.38 -8.99 -26.06
N VAL A 261 15.25 -8.41 -25.23
CA VAL A 261 14.84 -7.57 -24.09
C VAL A 261 14.15 -6.29 -24.58
N ILE A 262 14.69 -5.64 -25.61
CA ILE A 262 14.10 -4.43 -26.20
C ILE A 262 12.72 -4.74 -26.77
N ASN A 263 12.59 -5.78 -27.60
CA ASN A 263 11.32 -6.15 -28.21
C ASN A 263 10.25 -6.50 -27.18
N LEU A 264 10.64 -7.20 -26.11
CA LEU A 264 9.74 -7.53 -25.01
C LEU A 264 9.19 -6.26 -24.34
N LEU A 265 10.07 -5.31 -24.00
CA LEU A 265 9.65 -4.05 -23.39
C LEU A 265 8.83 -3.19 -24.36
N VAL A 266 9.17 -3.17 -25.65
CA VAL A 266 8.39 -2.46 -26.67
C VAL A 266 6.97 -3.02 -26.77
N ASN A 267 6.79 -4.33 -26.66
CA ASN A 267 5.47 -4.96 -26.75
C ASN A 267 4.64 -4.80 -25.47
N ASN A 268 5.28 -4.90 -24.31
CA ASN A 268 4.58 -5.05 -23.02
C ASN A 268 4.55 -3.79 -22.15
N ALA A 269 5.38 -2.79 -22.43
CA ALA A 269 5.43 -1.55 -21.65
C ALA A 269 4.58 -0.43 -22.27
N GLN A 270 4.17 0.52 -21.44
CA GLN A 270 3.60 1.81 -21.87
C GLN A 270 4.64 2.92 -21.71
N ILE A 271 4.57 3.95 -22.54
CA ILE A 271 5.32 5.18 -22.32
C ILE A 271 4.41 6.19 -21.64
N LYS A 272 4.85 6.68 -20.49
CA LYS A 272 4.24 7.77 -19.77
C LYS A 272 5.14 8.98 -19.91
N ARG A 273 4.59 10.17 -19.82
CA ARG A 273 5.36 11.41 -19.93
C ARG A 273 4.83 12.41 -18.93
N ASP A 274 5.74 13.14 -18.30
CA ASP A 274 5.42 14.34 -17.57
C ASP A 274 6.00 15.58 -18.30
N GLU A 275 6.10 16.70 -17.59
CA GLU A 275 6.61 17.94 -18.16
C GLU A 275 8.11 17.87 -18.51
N SER A 276 8.88 16.96 -17.90
CA SER A 276 10.35 16.96 -17.93
C SER A 276 10.99 15.68 -18.49
N ALA A 277 10.28 14.56 -18.54
CA ALA A 277 10.84 13.26 -18.89
C ALA A 277 9.83 12.28 -19.51
N HIS A 278 10.37 11.24 -20.13
CA HIS A 278 9.63 10.06 -20.51
C HIS A 278 9.87 8.96 -19.47
N TRP A 279 8.85 8.17 -19.22
CA TRP A 279 8.83 7.12 -18.22
C TRP A 279 8.37 5.82 -18.87
N LEU A 280 9.11 4.74 -18.65
CA LEU A 280 8.69 3.39 -18.97
C LEU A 280 7.78 2.89 -17.85
N TYR A 281 6.55 2.54 -18.21
CA TYR A 281 5.61 1.88 -17.31
C TYR A 281 5.45 0.42 -17.71
N TYR A 282 5.93 -0.49 -16.87
CA TYR A 282 5.87 -1.93 -17.13
C TYR A 282 5.69 -2.67 -15.82
N ASN A 283 4.76 -3.62 -15.77
CA ASN A 283 4.48 -4.42 -14.57
C ASN A 283 4.32 -3.55 -13.29
N ASN A 284 3.49 -2.51 -13.36
CA ASN A 284 3.25 -1.54 -12.29
C ASN A 284 4.48 -0.75 -11.79
N GLN A 285 5.59 -0.76 -12.55
CA GLN A 285 6.82 -0.05 -12.20
C GLN A 285 7.04 1.12 -13.16
N TYR A 286 7.67 2.18 -12.65
CA TYR A 286 8.03 3.37 -13.41
C TYR A 286 9.54 3.58 -13.40
N ILE A 287 10.13 3.60 -14.60
CA ILE A 287 11.55 3.91 -14.81
C ILE A 287 11.67 5.13 -15.68
N GLN A 288 12.48 6.10 -15.24
CA GLN A 288 12.77 7.26 -16.07
C GLN A 288 13.61 6.83 -17.26
N LEU A 289 13.12 7.10 -18.46
CA LEU A 289 13.88 6.90 -19.69
C LEU A 289 14.82 8.10 -19.88
N PRO A 290 16.05 7.87 -20.34
CA PRO A 290 17.00 8.96 -20.56
C PRO A 290 16.45 9.94 -21.60
N SER A 291 16.20 11.19 -21.17
CA SER A 291 15.68 12.29 -21.97
C SER A 291 16.77 12.93 -22.85
N SER A 292 17.48 12.12 -23.65
CA SER A 292 18.67 12.53 -24.45
C SER A 292 19.86 13.04 -23.62
N LEU A 293 21.07 12.91 -24.20
CA LEU A 293 22.29 13.61 -23.77
C LEU A 293 22.27 15.05 -24.29
#